data_AF-A0A3N5KAX0-F1
#
_entry.id   AF-A0A3N5KAX0-F1
#
_cell.length_a   1.000
_cell.length_b   1.000
_cell.length_c   1.000
_cell.angle_alpha   90.00
_cell.angle_beta   90.00
_cell.angle_gamma   90.00
#
_symmetry.space_group_name_H-M   'P 1'
#
loop_
_entity.id
_entity.type
_entity.pdbx_description
1 polymer ?
#
loop_
_entity_poly.entity_id
_entity_poly.type
_entity_poly.pdbx_seq_one_letter_code
_entity_poly.pdbx_strand_id
1 'polypeptide(L)' 'MIARIREAIAVSPAAATGYEFEMLYGIRRPLQARLVADHAPLRVLISYGEFWFPWYMRRLAERPANLLFVVRSLFAG' A
#
# COMPACT_ATOMS: atom_id res chain seq x y z
N MET A 1 1.42 9.78 7.92
CA MET A 1 0.80 9.66 6.58
C MET A 1 -0.58 9.01 6.67
N ILE A 2 -0.72 7.73 7.04
CA ILE A 2 -2.04 7.06 7.15
C ILE A 2 -3.01 7.79 8.10
N ALA A 3 -2.55 8.22 9.28
CA ALA A 3 -3.37 9.03 10.20
C ALA A 3 -3.88 10.32 9.54
N ARG A 4 -3.01 11.03 8.80
CA ARG A 4 -3.37 12.23 8.04
C ARG A 4 -4.35 11.95 6.90
N ILE A 5 -4.22 10.80 6.23
CA ILE A 5 -5.18 10.38 5.20
C ILE A 5 -6.55 10.13 5.85
N ARG A 6 -6.60 9.50 7.02
CA ARG A 6 -7.86 9.32 7.76
C ARG A 6 -8.48 10.65 8.22
N GLU A 7 -7.69 11.57 8.73
CA GLU A 7 -8.14 12.92 9.08
C GLU A 7 -8.71 13.65 7.86
N ALA A 8 -8.03 13.55 6.70
CA ALA A 8 -8.50 14.14 5.46
C ALA A 8 -9.79 13.49 4.94
N ILE A 9 -9.92 12.16 5.07
CA ILE A 9 -11.13 11.44 4.67
C ILE A 9 -12.32 11.86 5.55
N ALA A 10 -12.11 12.02 6.85
CA ALA A 10 -13.17 12.37 7.81
C ALA A 10 -13.90 13.69 7.47
N VAL A 11 -13.20 14.62 6.80
CA VAL A 11 -13.78 15.91 6.34
C VAL A 11 -14.16 15.91 4.86
N SER A 12 -14.04 14.76 4.18
CA SER A 12 -14.32 14.62 2.76
C SER A 12 -15.66 13.92 2.51
N PRO A 13 -16.26 14.09 1.31
CA PRO A 13 -17.45 13.35 0.92
C PRO A 13 -17.27 11.82 0.95
N ALA A 14 -16.03 11.32 0.85
CA ALA A 14 -15.72 9.90 0.95
C ALA A 14 -16.03 9.31 2.33
N ALA A 15 -16.14 10.14 3.37
CA ALA A 15 -16.65 9.68 4.67
C ALA A 15 -18.09 9.17 4.58
N ALA A 16 -18.90 9.74 3.69
CA ALA A 16 -20.30 9.35 3.51
C ALA A 16 -20.48 8.17 2.54
N THR A 17 -19.60 8.03 1.53
CA THR A 17 -19.69 6.96 0.52
C THR A 17 -18.86 5.73 0.85
N GLY A 18 -17.98 5.83 1.84
CA GLY A 18 -17.01 4.79 2.19
C GLY A 18 -15.67 4.95 1.45
N TYR A 19 -14.64 4.33 2.01
CA TYR A 19 -13.27 4.34 1.49
C TYR A 19 -12.58 3.01 1.80
N GLU A 20 -11.51 2.69 1.07
CA GLU A 20 -10.62 1.56 1.37
C GLU A 20 -9.15 1.92 1.17
N PHE A 21 -8.27 1.25 1.90
CA PHE A 21 -6.83 1.30 1.65
C PHE A 21 -6.44 0.17 0.71
N GLU A 22 -5.66 0.48 -0.32
CA GLU A 22 -5.05 -0.52 -1.18
C GLU A 22 -3.53 -0.52 -0.99
N MET A 23 -2.96 -1.70 -0.75
CA MET A 23 -1.53 -1.88 -0.51
C MET A 23 -0.97 -3.04 -1.32
N LEU A 24 0.32 -2.99 -1.63
CA LEU A 24 1.02 -4.09 -2.30
C LEU A 24 1.41 -5.18 -1.30
N TYR A 25 1.26 -6.43 -1.72
CA TYR A 25 1.76 -7.58 -0.95
C TYR A 25 3.24 -7.42 -0.61
N GLY A 26 3.61 -7.76 0.63
CA GLY A 26 4.99 -7.72 1.11
C GLY A 26 5.50 -6.33 1.55
N ILE A 27 4.84 -5.23 1.17
CA ILE A 27 5.29 -3.86 1.49
C ILE A 27 4.69 -3.38 2.81
N ARG A 28 5.54 -3.04 3.78
CA ARG A 28 5.15 -2.50 5.11
C ARG A 28 4.11 -3.37 5.83
N ARG A 29 4.37 -4.67 5.94
CA ARG A 29 3.46 -5.64 6.61
C ARG A 29 3.01 -5.21 8.02
N PRO A 30 3.85 -4.62 8.89
CA PRO A 30 3.38 -4.15 10.21
C PRO A 30 2.29 -3.08 10.11
N LEU A 31 2.36 -2.21 9.10
CA LEU A 31 1.33 -1.20 8.86
C LEU A 31 0.02 -1.84 8.37
N GLN A 32 0.11 -2.85 7.50
CA GLN A 32 -1.07 -3.62 7.06
C GLN A 32 -1.78 -4.26 8.25
N ALA A 33 -1.02 -4.93 9.13
CA ALA A 33 -1.56 -5.54 10.35
C ALA A 33 -2.22 -4.50 11.26
N ARG A 34 -1.59 -3.33 11.44
CA ARG A 34 -2.15 -2.23 12.23
C ARG A 34 -3.45 -1.68 11.63
N LEU A 35 -3.52 -1.51 10.31
CA LEU A 35 -4.73 -1.06 9.64
C LEU A 35 -5.91 -2.02 9.87
N VAL A 36 -5.67 -3.33 9.79
CA VAL A 36 -6.69 -4.34 10.08
C VAL A 36 -7.10 -4.29 11.55
N ALA A 37 -6.15 -4.16 12.48
CA ALA A 37 -6.42 -4.03 13.91
C ALA A 37 -7.25 -2.77 14.24
N ASP A 38 -7.04 -1.69 13.50
CA ASP A 38 -7.80 -0.43 13.62
C ASP A 38 -9.15 -0.47 12.89
N HIS A 39 -9.61 -1.65 12.44
CA HIS A 39 -10.84 -1.87 11.68
C HIS A 39 -10.93 -1.05 10.37
N ALA A 40 -9.78 -0.68 9.79
CA ALA A 40 -9.77 0.00 8.51
C ALA A 40 -9.94 -1.00 7.36
N PRO A 41 -10.85 -0.73 6.39
CA PRO A 41 -10.98 -1.56 5.20
C PRO A 41 -9.68 -1.52 4.39
N LEU A 42 -9.08 -2.69 4.19
CA LEU A 42 -7.79 -2.88 3.53
C LEU A 42 -7.88 -4.00 2.48
N ARG A 43 -7.39 -3.71 1.27
CA ARG A 43 -7.14 -4.70 0.22
C ARG A 43 -5.64 -4.78 -0.05
N VAL A 44 -5.15 -6.02 -0.13
CA VAL A 44 -3.76 -6.29 -0.47
C VAL A 44 -3.70 -6.87 -1.87
N LEU A 45 -3.06 -6.15 -2.78
CA LEU A 45 -2.82 -6.60 -4.14
C LEU A 45 -1.71 -7.65 -4.14
N ILE A 46 -2.07 -8.87 -4.52
CA ILE A 46 -1.16 -10.00 -4.68
C ILE A 46 -0.95 -10.26 -6.17
N SER A 47 0.31 -10.26 -6.58
CA SER A 47 0.71 -10.74 -7.90
C SER A 47 1.17 -12.19 -7.78
N TYR A 48 0.54 -13.08 -8.54
CA TYR A 48 0.78 -14.52 -8.49
C TYR A 48 1.01 -15.08 -9.89
N GLY A 49 1.52 -16.31 -9.98
CA GLY A 49 1.85 -16.98 -11.24
C GLY A 49 3.29 -16.76 -11.70
N GLU A 50 3.68 -17.44 -12.78
CA GLU A 50 5.06 -17.51 -13.26
C GLU A 50 5.65 -16.15 -13.67
N PHE A 51 4.80 -15.24 -14.16
CA PHE A 51 5.19 -13.91 -14.68
C PHE A 51 5.02 -12.77 -13.67
N TRP A 52 4.98 -13.06 -12.37
CA TRP A 52 4.83 -12.03 -11.33
C TRP A 52 5.99 -11.01 -11.32
N PHE A 53 7.22 -11.46 -11.59
CA PHE A 53 8.43 -10.64 -11.51
C PHE A 53 8.50 -9.59 -12.64
N PRO A 54 8.29 -9.94 -13.94
CA PRO A 54 8.18 -8.95 -15.01
C PRO A 54 7.08 -7.90 -14.77
N TRP A 55 5.91 -8.31 -14.27
CA TRP A 55 4.82 -7.40 -13.92
C TRP A 55 5.25 -6.41 -12.82
N TYR A 56 5.91 -6.91 -11.77
CA TYR A 56 6.38 -6.10 -10.65
C TYR A 56 7.45 -5.09 -11.08
N MET A 57 8.41 -5.54 -11.89
CA MET A 57 9.46 -4.68 -12.45
C MET A 57 8.89 -3.57 -13.34
N ARG A 58 7.81 -3.84 -14.11
CA ARG A 58 7.14 -2.82 -14.92
C ARG A 58 6.52 -1.72 -14.03
N ARG A 59 5.85 -2.09 -12.95
CA ARG A 59 5.30 -1.15 -11.94
C ARG A 59 6.37 -0.33 -11.24
N LEU A 60 7.56 -0.89 -11.03
CA LEU A 60 8.69 -0.17 -10.44
C LEU A 60 9.36 0.78 -11.45
N ALA A 61 9.51 0.36 -12.70
CA ALA A 61 10.15 1.14 -13.76
C ALA A 61 9.34 2.38 -14.16
N GLU A 62 8.01 2.37 -13.96
CA GLU A 62 7.14 3.52 -14.24
C GLU A 62 7.49 4.78 -13.44
N ARG A 63 8.14 4.66 -12.27
CA ARG A 63 8.64 5.80 -11.49
C ARG A 63 9.97 5.44 -10.80
N PRO A 64 11.12 5.92 -11.29
CA PRO A 64 12.45 5.59 -10.74
C PRO A 64 12.58 5.83 -9.23
N ALA A 65 11.88 6.83 -8.70
CA ALA A 65 11.85 7.14 -7.26
C ALA A 65 11.27 5.99 -6.40
N ASN A 66 10.38 5.16 -6.96
CA ASN A 66 9.80 4.02 -6.25
C ASN A 66 10.82 2.90 -6.03
N LEU A 67 11.78 2.76 -6.95
CA LEU A 67 12.82 1.74 -6.87
C LEU A 67 13.73 1.97 -5.66
N LEU A 68 14.17 3.21 -5.44
CA LEU A 68 14.97 3.60 -4.27
C LEU A 68 14.22 3.33 -2.95
N PHE A 69 12.91 3.59 -2.93
CA PHE A 69 12.08 3.34 -1.76
C PHE A 69 11.97 1.85 -1.41
N VAL A 70 11.76 0.98 -2.41
CA VAL A 70 11.68 -0.47 -2.21
C VAL A 70 13.01 -1.02 -1.72
N VAL A 71 14.11 -0.64 -2.37
CA VAL A 71 15.46 -1.03 -1.94
C VAL A 71 15.69 -0.64 -0.48
N ARG A 72 15.36 0.59 -0.11
CA ARG A 72 15.48 1.05 1.28
C ARG A 72 14.58 0.29 2.26
N SER A 73 13.40 -0.15 1.82
CA SER A 73 12.48 -0.94 2.65
C SER A 73 12.94 -2.39 2.88
N LEU A 74 13.75 -2.94 1.97
CA LEU A 74 14.36 -4.26 2.12
C LEU A 74 15.54 -4.24 3.12
N PHE A 75 16.26 -3.10 3.20
CA PHE A 75 17.39 -2.92 4.12
C PHE A 75 17.01 -2.28 5.47
N ALA A 76 15.80 -1.77 5.62
CA ALA A 76 15.28 -1.20 6.87
C ALA A 76 14.35 -2.17 7.63
N GLY A 77 14.37 -3.45 7.25
CA GLY A 77 13.69 -4.54 7.96
C GLY A 77 14.36 -4.89 9.27
#